data_AF-A0A954B7B4-F1
#
_entry.id   AF-A0A954B7B4-F1
#
_cell.length_a   1.000
_cell.length_b   1.000
_cell.length_c   1.000
_cell.angle_alpha   90.00
_cell.angle_beta   90.00
_cell.angle_gamma   90.00
#
_symmetry.space_group_name_H-M   'P 1'
#
loop_
_entity.id
_entity.type
_entity.pdbx_description
1 polymer ?
#
loop_
_entity_poly.entity_id
_entity_poly.type
_entity_poly.pdbx_seq_one_letter_code
_entity_poly.pdbx_strand_id
1 'polypeptide(L)'
;MALIGLAKKIFGSSNDRRLKPLWRRVEAINALEDEISKLTDDGIVARTAELKDRYKNGATLDDLLEDAFATVREAAKRALGQRHYDVQMLGGIILHEGNIAEMKTGEGKTLVATLPVYLNALAGRGVHVVTV
;
A
#
# COMPACT_ATOMS: atom_id res chain seq x y z
N MET A 1 -15.94 14.07 32.52
CA MET A 1 -16.27 14.07 31.07
C MET A 1 -15.51 15.12 30.27
N ALA A 2 -15.44 16.40 30.69
CA ALA A 2 -14.72 17.44 29.94
C ALA A 2 -13.19 17.21 29.81
N LEU A 3 -12.53 16.69 30.86
CA LEU A 3 -11.08 16.42 30.84
C LEU A 3 -10.67 15.34 29.81
N ILE A 4 -11.50 14.30 29.63
CA ILE A 4 -11.24 13.19 28.69
C ILE A 4 -11.36 13.65 27.24
N GLY A 5 -12.35 14.51 26.94
CA GLY A 5 -12.51 15.11 25.63
C GLY A 5 -11.36 16.05 25.25
N LEU A 6 -10.84 16.83 26.21
CA LEU A 6 -9.70 17.71 25.99
C LEU A 6 -8.38 16.92 25.82
N ALA A 7 -8.15 15.89 26.63
CA ALA A 7 -6.99 15.01 26.49
C ALA A 7 -6.98 14.25 25.15
N LYS A 8 -8.13 13.75 24.68
CA LYS A 8 -8.24 13.08 23.37
C LYS A 8 -7.98 14.05 22.20
N LYS A 9 -8.33 15.33 22.35
CA LYS A 9 -8.09 16.39 21.36
C LYS A 9 -6.61 16.81 21.29
N ILE A 10 -5.88 16.71 22.41
CA ILE A 10 -4.46 17.06 22.51
C ILE A 10 -3.55 15.87 22.14
N PHE A 11 -3.91 14.65 22.53
CA PHE A 11 -3.07 13.45 22.34
C PHE A 11 -3.54 12.48 21.25
N GLY A 12 -4.64 12.81 20.54
CA GLY A 12 -5.28 11.94 19.56
C GLY A 12 -5.91 10.67 20.15
N SER A 13 -6.63 9.92 19.32
CA SER A 13 -7.09 8.57 19.63
C SER A 13 -5.99 7.53 19.45
N SER A 14 -6.19 6.31 19.97
CA SER A 14 -5.33 5.15 19.68
C SER A 14 -5.22 4.89 18.18
N ASN A 15 -6.31 5.08 17.44
CA ASN A 15 -6.33 4.95 15.99
C ASN A 15 -5.49 6.03 15.32
N ASP A 16 -5.61 7.29 15.74
CA ASP A 16 -4.79 8.38 15.16
C ASP A 16 -3.30 8.11 15.33
N ARG A 17 -2.90 7.60 16.52
CA ARG A 17 -1.51 7.22 16.79
C ARG A 17 -1.05 6.05 15.94
N ARG A 18 -1.92 5.06 15.71
CA ARG A 18 -1.64 3.91 14.85
C ARG A 18 -1.51 4.29 13.39
N LEU A 19 -2.36 5.19 12.88
CA LEU A 19 -2.36 5.58 11.48
C LEU A 19 -1.22 6.54 11.14
N LYS A 20 -0.76 7.35 12.09
CA LYS A 20 0.31 8.34 11.87
C LYS A 20 1.58 7.79 11.19
N PRO A 21 2.19 6.67 11.62
CA PRO A 21 3.35 6.12 10.91
C PRO A 21 2.99 5.60 9.52
N LEU A 22 1.78 5.06 9.32
CA LEU A 22 1.36 4.54 8.03
C LEU A 22 1.18 5.65 6.99
N TRP A 23 0.69 6.81 7.41
CA TRP A 23 0.62 8.00 6.56
C TRP A 23 2.00 8.43 6.05
N ARG A 24 3.07 8.26 6.83
CA ARG A 24 4.44 8.52 6.36
C ARG A 24 4.88 7.54 5.28
N ARG A 25 4.47 6.27 5.36
CA ARG A 25 4.70 5.29 4.29
C ARG A 25 3.94 5.68 3.02
N VAL A 26 2.71 6.19 3.15
CA VAL A 26 1.94 6.73 2.02
C VAL A 26 2.64 7.92 1.38
N GLU A 27 3.19 8.84 2.18
CA GLU A 27 4.01 9.95 1.67
C GLU A 27 5.25 9.46 0.92
N ALA A 28 5.94 8.44 1.44
CA ALA A 28 7.08 7.82 0.76
C ALA A 28 6.68 7.17 -0.57
N ILE A 29 5.53 6.47 -0.63
CA ILE A 29 4.97 5.93 -1.89
C ILE A 29 4.67 7.07 -2.88
N ASN A 30 4.06 8.16 -2.41
CA ASN A 30 3.74 9.31 -3.25
C ASN A 30 5.00 9.97 -3.82
N ALA A 31 6.09 10.04 -3.06
CA ALA A 31 7.35 10.63 -3.49
C ALA A 31 7.99 9.89 -4.67
N LEU A 32 7.69 8.59 -4.85
CA LEU A 32 8.21 7.78 -5.95
C LEU A 32 7.44 7.99 -7.27
N GLU A 33 6.29 8.67 -7.26
CA GLU A 33 5.41 8.76 -8.44
C GLU A 33 6.08 9.46 -9.64
N ASP A 34 6.84 10.53 -9.42
CA ASP A 34 7.52 11.25 -10.50
C ASP A 34 8.57 10.37 -11.22
N GLU A 35 9.32 9.56 -10.47
CA GLU A 35 10.30 8.64 -11.04
C GLU A 35 9.61 7.51 -11.81
N ILE A 36 8.61 6.88 -11.19
CA ILE A 36 7.95 5.69 -11.74
C ILE A 36 7.10 6.02 -12.96
N SER A 37 6.43 7.18 -12.96
CA SER A 37 5.60 7.62 -14.09
C SER A 37 6.40 7.84 -15.38
N LYS A 38 7.72 8.06 -15.27
CA LYS A 38 8.63 8.21 -16.42
C LYS A 38 9.04 6.88 -17.04
N LEU A 39 8.80 5.75 -16.37
CA LEU A 39 9.14 4.44 -16.90
C LEU A 39 8.24 4.07 -18.09
N THR A 40 8.77 3.27 -19.01
CA THR A 40 7.94 2.61 -20.04
C THR A 40 7.12 1.47 -19.44
N ASP A 41 6.17 0.93 -20.18
CA ASP A 41 5.39 -0.22 -19.72
C ASP A 41 6.30 -1.43 -19.45
N ASP A 42 7.27 -1.68 -20.34
CA ASP A 42 8.31 -2.69 -20.11
C ASP A 42 9.12 -2.40 -18.85
N GLY A 43 9.42 -1.13 -18.58
CA GLY A 43 10.09 -0.71 -17.34
C GLY A 43 9.27 -1.03 -16.10
N ILE A 44 7.95 -0.76 -16.12
CA ILE A 44 7.04 -1.12 -15.02
C ILE A 44 7.01 -2.64 -14.81
N VAL A 45 6.95 -3.43 -15.88
CA VAL A 45 6.99 -4.89 -15.80
C VAL A 45 8.32 -5.37 -15.22
N ALA A 46 9.44 -4.81 -15.65
CA ALA A 46 10.80 -5.17 -15.23
C ALA A 46 11.03 -4.99 -13.73
N ARG A 47 10.40 -4.00 -13.09
CA ARG A 47 10.48 -3.79 -11.63
C ARG A 47 10.08 -5.03 -10.82
N THR A 48 9.19 -5.86 -11.36
CA THR A 48 8.81 -7.11 -10.67
C THR A 48 9.98 -8.06 -10.52
N ALA A 49 10.86 -8.16 -11.53
CA ALA A 49 12.06 -8.99 -11.45
C ALA A 49 13.04 -8.41 -10.41
N GLU A 50 13.26 -7.09 -10.44
CA GLU A 50 14.15 -6.40 -9.49
C GLU A 50 13.70 -6.58 -8.04
N LEU A 51 12.40 -6.43 -7.75
CA LEU A 51 11.85 -6.60 -6.41
C LEU A 51 11.93 -8.06 -5.93
N LYS A 52 11.69 -9.03 -6.81
CA LYS A 52 11.90 -10.45 -6.51
C LYS A 52 13.37 -10.74 -6.20
N ASP A 53 14.29 -10.14 -6.93
CA ASP A 53 15.72 -10.35 -6.70
C ASP A 53 16.19 -9.68 -5.40
N ARG A 54 15.69 -8.48 -5.07
CA ARG A 54 15.91 -7.86 -3.75
C ARG A 54 15.41 -8.75 -2.61
N TYR A 55 14.21 -9.35 -2.76
CA TYR A 55 13.68 -10.28 -1.77
C TYR A 55 14.57 -11.52 -1.59
N LYS A 56 14.99 -12.14 -2.70
CA LYS A 56 15.94 -13.29 -2.66
C LYS A 56 17.27 -12.93 -2.01
N ASN A 57 17.70 -11.68 -2.16
CA ASN A 57 18.93 -11.15 -1.56
C ASN A 57 18.76 -10.69 -0.10
N GLY A 58 17.63 -11.01 0.54
CA GLY A 58 17.43 -10.84 1.98
C GLY A 58 16.59 -9.63 2.40
N ALA A 59 16.08 -8.83 1.46
CA ALA A 59 15.11 -7.80 1.79
C ALA A 59 13.82 -8.43 2.32
N THR A 60 13.23 -7.86 3.37
CA THR A 60 11.90 -8.27 3.83
C THR A 60 10.82 -7.71 2.92
N LEU A 61 9.59 -8.23 2.99
CA LEU A 61 8.48 -7.63 2.25
C LEU A 61 8.19 -6.19 2.72
N ASP A 62 8.38 -5.90 4.00
CA ASP A 62 8.23 -4.54 4.51
C ASP A 62 9.25 -3.58 3.89
N ASP A 63 10.48 -4.02 3.64
CA ASP A 63 11.51 -3.19 2.96
C ASP A 63 11.17 -2.90 1.48
N LEU A 64 10.28 -3.69 0.88
CA LEU A 64 9.89 -3.58 -0.53
C LEU A 64 8.55 -2.88 -0.73
N LEU A 65 7.81 -2.60 0.34
CA LEU A 65 6.41 -2.20 0.26
C LEU A 65 6.23 -0.89 -0.50
N GLU A 66 7.03 0.14 -0.21
CA GLU A 66 6.91 1.44 -0.85
C GLU A 66 7.10 1.33 -2.38
N ASP A 67 8.15 0.63 -2.80
CA ASP A 67 8.46 0.39 -4.21
C ASP A 67 7.38 -0.46 -4.90
N ALA A 68 6.93 -1.53 -4.25
CA ALA A 68 5.92 -2.42 -4.76
C ALA A 68 4.57 -1.71 -4.92
N PHE A 69 4.15 -0.93 -3.91
CA PHE A 69 2.88 -0.21 -3.94
C PHE A 69 2.91 0.90 -4.99
N ALA A 70 4.02 1.61 -5.12
CA ALA A 70 4.18 2.62 -6.16
C ALA A 70 4.17 2.00 -7.57
N THR A 71 4.78 0.82 -7.75
CA THR A 71 4.69 0.02 -9.00
C THR A 71 3.23 -0.30 -9.34
N VAL A 72 2.49 -0.85 -8.38
CA VAL A 72 1.08 -1.25 -8.58
C VAL A 72 0.19 -0.04 -8.87
N ARG A 73 0.43 1.10 -8.21
CA ARG A 73 -0.31 2.34 -8.50
C ARG A 73 -0.18 2.75 -9.95
N GLU A 74 1.06 2.82 -10.44
CA GLU A 74 1.31 3.25 -11.81
C GLU A 74 0.76 2.22 -12.80
N ALA A 75 0.94 0.93 -12.52
CA ALA A 75 0.35 -0.14 -13.33
C ALA A 75 -1.19 -0.04 -13.40
N ALA A 76 -1.87 0.22 -12.29
CA ALA A 76 -3.32 0.40 -12.25
C ALA A 76 -3.76 1.67 -13.01
N LYS A 77 -3.02 2.78 -12.86
CA LYS A 77 -3.27 4.01 -13.61
C LYS A 77 -3.19 3.77 -15.12
N ARG A 78 -2.19 3.02 -15.59
CA ARG A 78 -2.01 2.71 -17.02
C ARG A 78 -3.03 1.70 -17.55
N ALA A 79 -3.21 0.59 -16.84
CA ALA A 79 -4.05 -0.51 -17.32
C ALA A 79 -5.56 -0.24 -17.15
N LEU A 80 -5.94 0.49 -16.10
CA LEU A 80 -7.35 0.69 -15.72
C LEU A 80 -7.79 2.15 -15.73
N GLY A 81 -6.87 3.10 -15.94
CA GLY A 81 -7.16 4.52 -15.80
C GLY A 81 -7.41 4.95 -14.35
N GLN A 82 -7.08 4.11 -13.36
CA GLN A 82 -7.39 4.33 -11.94
C GLN A 82 -6.10 4.47 -11.13
N ARG A 83 -5.77 5.70 -10.73
CA ARG A 83 -4.72 5.95 -9.74
C ARG A 83 -5.29 5.71 -8.35
N HIS A 84 -4.67 4.84 -7.56
CA HIS A 84 -5.07 4.65 -6.16
C HIS A 84 -5.03 5.96 -5.37
N TYR A 85 -6.07 6.23 -4.59
CA TYR A 85 -6.09 7.29 -3.59
C TYR A 85 -5.21 6.95 -2.39
N ASP A 86 -4.85 7.96 -1.61
CA ASP A 86 -3.96 7.78 -0.45
C ASP A 86 -4.61 6.94 0.66
N VAL A 87 -5.93 7.06 0.84
CA VAL A 87 -6.69 6.19 1.75
C VAL A 87 -6.71 4.72 1.29
N GLN A 88 -6.59 4.47 -0.02
CA GLN A 88 -6.49 3.12 -0.57
C GLN A 88 -5.10 2.53 -0.32
N MET A 89 -4.04 3.36 -0.42
CA MET A 89 -2.69 2.96 -0.01
C MET A 89 -2.63 2.59 1.46
N LEU A 90 -3.22 3.43 2.31
CA LEU A 90 -3.35 3.14 3.73
C LEU A 90 -4.06 1.81 3.99
N GLY A 91 -5.18 1.56 3.29
CA GLY A 91 -5.89 0.29 3.36
C GLY A 91 -5.03 -0.90 2.94
N GLY A 92 -4.25 -0.77 1.86
CA GLY A 92 -3.33 -1.80 1.40
C GLY A 92 -2.23 -2.12 2.42
N ILE A 93 -1.68 -1.09 3.09
CA ILE A 93 -0.67 -1.25 4.15
C ILE A 93 -1.27 -2.01 5.33
N ILE A 94 -2.46 -1.61 5.78
CA ILE A 94 -3.18 -2.27 6.89
C ILE A 94 -3.43 -3.76 6.57
N LEU A 95 -3.81 -4.08 5.33
CA LEU A 95 -3.99 -5.47 4.89
C LEU A 95 -2.66 -6.24 4.87
N HIS A 96 -1.56 -5.61 4.45
CA HIS A 96 -0.23 -6.23 4.48
C HIS A 96 0.21 -6.56 5.92
N GLU A 97 -0.07 -5.68 6.89
CA GLU A 97 0.17 -5.91 8.31
C GLU A 97 -0.71 -7.03 8.93
N GLY A 98 -1.58 -7.68 8.13
CA GLY A 98 -2.46 -8.75 8.60
C GLY A 98 -3.70 -8.25 9.36
N ASN A 99 -4.09 -6.99 9.16
CA ASN A 99 -5.23 -6.38 9.84
C ASN A 99 -6.45 -6.19 8.93
N ILE A 100 -7.58 -5.84 9.53
CA ILE A 100 -8.82 -5.53 8.81
C ILE A 100 -8.81 -4.05 8.40
N ALA A 101 -8.81 -3.78 7.09
CA ALA A 101 -9.04 -2.45 6.55
C ALA A 101 -10.55 -2.21 6.38
N GLU A 102 -11.17 -1.53 7.36
CA GLU A 102 -12.56 -1.10 7.24
C GLU A 102 -12.68 0.06 6.25
N MET A 103 -13.40 -0.17 5.16
CA MET A 103 -13.62 0.81 4.09
C MET A 103 -15.10 0.80 3.71
N LYS A 104 -15.65 1.94 3.31
CA LYS A 104 -17.04 2.03 2.85
C LYS A 104 -17.20 1.42 1.45
N THR A 105 -18.43 1.10 1.08
CA THR A 105 -18.75 0.71 -0.30
C THR A 105 -18.43 1.88 -1.23
N GLY A 106 -17.83 1.59 -2.39
CA GLY A 106 -17.38 2.61 -3.35
C GLY A 106 -15.95 3.08 -3.16
N GLU A 107 -15.29 2.78 -2.03
CA GLU A 107 -13.88 3.14 -1.77
C GLU A 107 -12.86 2.30 -2.57
N GLY A 108 -13.31 1.45 -3.50
CA GLY A 108 -12.44 0.66 -4.37
C GLY A 108 -11.70 -0.50 -3.71
N LYS A 109 -12.35 -1.25 -2.80
CA LYS A 109 -11.75 -2.39 -2.07
C LYS A 109 -11.05 -3.42 -2.96
N THR A 110 -11.62 -3.71 -4.13
CA THR A 110 -11.03 -4.64 -5.10
C THR A 110 -9.71 -4.12 -5.64
N LEU A 111 -9.64 -2.82 -5.94
CA LEU A 111 -8.40 -2.16 -6.38
C LEU A 111 -7.38 -2.07 -5.24
N VAL A 112 -7.82 -1.85 -4.00
CA VAL A 112 -6.95 -1.85 -2.81
C VAL A 112 -6.26 -3.20 -2.63
N ALA A 113 -6.99 -4.30 -2.84
CA ALA A 113 -6.46 -5.65 -2.64
C ALA A 113 -5.26 -5.96 -3.56
N THR A 114 -5.13 -5.30 -4.72
CA THR A 114 -4.01 -5.54 -5.64
C THR A 114 -2.67 -5.15 -5.03
N LEU A 115 -2.63 -4.16 -4.14
CA LEU A 115 -1.42 -3.67 -3.48
C LEU A 115 -0.75 -4.76 -2.60
N PRO A 116 -1.39 -5.26 -1.53
CA PRO A 116 -0.81 -6.30 -0.70
C PRO A 116 -0.74 -7.65 -1.41
N VAL A 117 -1.63 -7.94 -2.37
CA VAL A 117 -1.56 -9.19 -3.15
C VAL A 117 -0.28 -9.22 -3.98
N TYR A 118 0.03 -8.14 -4.71
CA TYR A 118 1.26 -8.05 -5.48
C TYR A 118 2.49 -8.16 -4.58
N LEU A 119 2.56 -7.36 -3.51
CA LEU A 119 3.69 -7.37 -2.59
C LEU A 119 3.95 -8.76 -2.02
N ASN A 120 2.92 -9.41 -1.47
CA ASN A 120 3.08 -10.74 -0.87
C ASN A 120 3.37 -11.83 -1.92
N ALA A 121 2.88 -11.68 -3.15
CA ALA A 121 3.18 -12.61 -4.24
C ALA A 121 4.66 -12.58 -4.67
N LEU A 122 5.41 -11.51 -4.38
CA LEU A 122 6.86 -11.45 -4.64
C LEU A 122 7.62 -12.56 -3.91
N ALA A 123 7.12 -13.04 -2.78
CA ALA A 123 7.71 -14.15 -2.04
C ALA A 123 7.55 -15.52 -2.74
N GLY A 124 6.78 -15.61 -3.83
CA GLY A 124 6.62 -16.84 -4.61
C GLY A 124 5.82 -17.96 -3.93
N ARG A 125 5.15 -17.68 -2.81
CA ARG A 125 4.38 -18.66 -2.02
C ARG A 125 2.89 -18.72 -2.38
N GLY A 126 2.45 -17.88 -3.32
CA GLY A 126 1.03 -17.69 -3.65
C GLY A 126 0.31 -16.77 -2.67
N VAL A 127 -0.82 -16.21 -3.13
CA VAL A 127 -1.73 -15.38 -2.33
C VAL A 127 -3.15 -15.81 -2.66
N HIS A 128 -3.97 -16.05 -1.64
CA HIS A 128 -5.38 -16.39 -1.80
C HIS A 128 -6.26 -15.17 -1.54
N VAL A 129 -7.05 -14.77 -2.54
CA VAL A 129 -8.09 -13.75 -2.39
C VAL A 129 -9.43 -14.48 -2.36
N VAL A 130 -10.13 -14.40 -1.23
CA VAL A 130 -11.40 -15.09 -1.02
C VAL A 130 -12.56 -14.11 -1.19
N THR A 131 -13.54 -14.50 -1.99
CA THR A 131 -14.81 -13.77 -2.19
C THR A 131 -15.98 -14.63 -1.75
N VAL A 132 -17.16 -14.01 -1.58
CA VAL A 132 -18.43 -14.70 -1.29
C VAL A 132 -19.04 -15.35 -2.52
#